data_AF-A0A950SH39-F1
#
_entry.id   AF-A0A950SH39-F1
#
_cell.length_a   1.000
_cell.length_b   1.000
_cell.length_c   1.000
_cell.angle_alpha   90.00
_cell.angle_beta   90.00
_cell.angle_gamma   90.00
#
_symmetry.space_group_name_H-M   'P 1'
#
loop_
_entity.id
_entity.type
_entity.pdbx_description
1 polymer ?
#
loop_
_entity_poly.entity_id
_entity_poly.type
_entity_poly.pdbx_seq_one_letter_code
_entity_poly.pdbx_strand_id
1 'polypeptide(L)'
;MPTGNSRPSAPEVTILPVTEPATPRAEEVVRLLAHVRFTQHAIHQFATRAGVPLTNYGQVELVIRELLHREGKVATERPFWSRSSNIADLYLQAGEWMLFILIRDRWLPWRYTCVTAVNGPQENTWENALRRGYIHTPPGAPGLN
;
A
#
# COMPACT_ATOMS: atom_id res chain seq x y z
N MET A 1 26.24 -26.91 55.48
CA MET A 1 25.45 -25.67 55.25
C MET A 1 26.41 -24.51 55.48
N PRO A 2 26.67 -23.59 54.53
CA PRO A 2 25.63 -22.81 53.84
C PRO A 2 25.71 -22.73 52.29
N THR A 3 24.51 -22.66 51.72
CA THR A 3 24.02 -21.97 50.50
C THR A 3 24.96 -21.63 49.35
N GLY A 4 24.86 -22.43 48.29
CA GLY A 4 25.23 -22.02 46.92
C GLY A 4 24.16 -21.07 46.36
N ASN A 5 24.58 -19.86 46.01
CA ASN A 5 23.74 -18.91 45.29
C ASN A 5 23.73 -19.23 43.80
N SER A 6 22.82 -20.10 43.37
CA SER A 6 22.46 -20.22 41.95
C SER A 6 21.66 -18.98 41.55
N ARG A 7 22.29 -18.08 40.78
CA ARG A 7 21.59 -17.01 40.09
C ARG A 7 20.91 -17.63 38.86
N PRO A 8 19.59 -17.50 38.66
CA PRO A 8 19.00 -17.93 37.40
C PRO A 8 19.49 -16.98 36.29
N SER A 9 20.14 -17.55 35.26
CA SER A 9 20.44 -16.84 34.02
C SER A 9 19.13 -16.37 33.41
N ALA A 10 19.00 -15.06 33.18
CA ALA A 10 17.86 -14.50 32.46
C ALA A 10 17.77 -15.11 31.05
N PRO A 11 16.57 -15.32 30.50
CA PRO A 11 16.45 -15.71 29.10
C PRO A 11 16.97 -14.56 28.23
N GLU A 12 18.07 -14.80 27.54
CA GLU A 12 18.60 -13.90 26.52
C GLU A 12 17.65 -13.94 25.32
N VAL A 13 16.74 -12.97 25.25
CA VAL A 13 15.86 -12.78 24.10
C VAL A 13 16.69 -12.15 22.99
N THR A 14 17.24 -12.99 22.11
CA THR A 14 17.84 -12.53 20.86
C THR A 14 16.71 -12.06 19.94
N ILE A 15 16.48 -10.75 19.87
CA ILE A 15 15.66 -10.15 18.83
C ILE A 15 16.47 -10.26 17.54
N LEU A 16 16.15 -11.23 16.69
CA LEU A 16 16.66 -11.27 15.32
C LEU A 16 16.01 -10.11 14.57
N PRO A 17 16.76 -9.12 14.04
CA PRO A 17 16.19 -8.20 13.07
C PRO A 17 15.86 -9.03 11.83
N VAL A 18 14.57 -9.31 11.62
CA VAL A 18 14.11 -9.75 10.30
C VAL A 18 14.19 -8.54 9.40
N THR A 19 15.35 -8.35 8.78
CA THR A 19 15.49 -7.46 7.62
C THR A 19 15.73 -8.36 6.43
N GLU A 20 14.67 -8.99 5.96
CA GLU A 20 14.71 -9.53 4.59
C GLU A 20 15.06 -8.37 3.67
N PRO A 21 16.04 -8.51 2.76
CA PRO A 21 16.31 -7.47 1.80
C PRO A 21 15.03 -7.24 1.00
N ALA A 22 14.50 -6.02 1.07
CA ALA A 22 13.35 -5.61 0.28
C ALA A 22 13.66 -5.99 -1.17
N THR A 23 12.81 -6.84 -1.77
CA THR A 23 13.01 -7.25 -3.16
C THR A 23 13.12 -6.00 -4.04
N PRO A 24 13.87 -6.02 -5.16
CA PRO A 24 14.12 -4.83 -6.00
C PRO A 24 12.84 -4.07 -6.41
N ARG A 25 11.71 -4.80 -6.50
CA ARG A 25 10.38 -4.25 -6.79
C ARG A 25 9.80 -3.42 -5.64
N ALA A 26 10.01 -3.85 -4.40
CA ALA A 26 9.58 -3.10 -3.22
C ALA A 26 10.33 -1.77 -3.10
N GLU A 27 11.64 -1.74 -3.38
CA GLU A 27 12.42 -0.50 -3.36
C GLU A 27 11.95 0.51 -4.42
N GLU A 28 11.56 0.04 -5.60
CA GLU A 28 11.05 0.90 -6.68
C GLU A 28 9.77 1.62 -6.27
N VAL A 29 8.83 0.89 -5.66
CA VAL A 29 7.58 1.47 -5.16
C VAL A 29 7.84 2.48 -4.05
N VAL A 30 8.74 2.18 -3.11
CA VAL A 30 9.12 3.10 -2.02
C VAL A 30 9.69 4.40 -2.58
N ARG A 31 10.66 4.30 -3.51
CA ARG A 31 11.27 5.48 -4.15
C ARG A 31 10.24 6.30 -4.91
N LEU A 32 9.31 5.65 -5.61
CA LEU A 32 8.25 6.34 -6.33
C LEU A 32 7.25 7.02 -5.39
N LEU A 33 6.78 6.34 -4.34
CA LEU A 33 5.79 6.86 -3.39
C LEU A 33 6.24 8.16 -2.70
N ALA A 34 7.54 8.35 -2.49
CA ALA A 34 8.10 9.59 -1.98
C ALA A 34 7.82 10.81 -2.88
N HIS A 35 7.56 10.57 -4.17
CA HIS A 35 7.30 11.57 -5.19
C HIS A 35 5.85 11.58 -5.70
N VAL A 36 4.97 10.76 -5.12
CA VAL A 36 3.55 10.72 -5.48
C VAL A 36 2.74 11.62 -4.56
N ARG A 37 1.96 12.51 -5.18
CA ARG A 37 0.88 13.26 -4.53
C ARG A 37 -0.46 12.59 -4.81
N PHE A 38 -1.23 12.29 -3.78
CA PHE A 38 -2.62 11.85 -3.97
C PHE A 38 -3.56 13.04 -4.03
N THR A 39 -4.43 13.09 -5.05
CA THR A 39 -5.53 14.04 -5.08
C THR A 39 -6.64 13.61 -4.13
N GLN A 40 -7.43 14.57 -3.62
CA GLN A 40 -8.63 14.24 -2.84
C GLN A 40 -9.58 13.34 -3.64
N HIS A 41 -9.68 13.54 -4.96
CA HIS A 41 -10.45 12.66 -5.84
C HIS A 41 -9.94 11.22 -5.78
N ALA A 42 -8.63 10.99 -5.96
CA ALA A 42 -8.07 9.64 -5.87
C ALA A 42 -8.30 8.98 -4.50
N ILE A 43 -8.13 9.74 -3.42
CA ILE A 43 -8.35 9.25 -2.05
C ILE A 43 -9.83 8.88 -1.84
N HIS A 44 -10.75 9.73 -2.27
CA HIS A 44 -12.19 9.45 -2.19
C HIS A 44 -12.56 8.20 -3.01
N GLN A 45 -12.06 8.11 -4.26
CA GLN A 45 -12.33 6.99 -5.14
C GLN A 45 -11.81 5.67 -4.58
N PHE A 46 -10.66 5.69 -3.92
CA PHE A 46 -10.14 4.56 -3.17
C PHE A 46 -11.06 4.22 -2.00
N ALA A 47 -11.39 5.18 -1.12
CA ALA A 47 -12.21 4.94 0.05
C ALA A 47 -13.55 4.28 -0.32
N THR A 48 -14.25 4.84 -1.31
CA THR A 48 -15.50 4.30 -1.84
C THR A 48 -15.36 2.88 -2.37
N ARG A 49 -14.34 2.60 -3.20
CA ARG A 49 -14.14 1.27 -3.80
C ARG A 49 -13.58 0.25 -2.85
N ALA A 50 -12.84 0.68 -1.85
CA ALA A 50 -12.25 -0.22 -0.87
C ALA A 50 -13.24 -0.56 0.24
N GLY A 51 -14.33 0.22 0.39
CA GLY A 51 -15.24 0.12 1.53
C GLY A 51 -14.62 0.69 2.80
N VAL A 52 -13.66 1.62 2.67
CA VAL A 52 -12.98 2.27 3.81
C VAL A 52 -13.76 3.54 4.17
N PRO A 53 -14.14 3.75 5.44
CA PRO A 53 -14.79 4.99 5.87
C PRO A 53 -13.92 6.22 5.58
N LEU A 54 -14.46 7.19 4.84
CA LEU A 54 -13.78 8.46 4.57
C LEU A 54 -14.00 9.44 5.73
N THR A 55 -13.32 9.19 6.86
CA THR A 55 -13.37 10.08 8.04
C THR A 55 -12.43 11.29 7.87
N ASN A 56 -11.24 11.04 7.31
CA ASN A 56 -10.21 12.05 7.07
C ASN A 56 -9.35 11.65 5.86
N TYR A 57 -9.16 12.58 4.92
CA TYR A 57 -8.36 12.35 3.71
C TYR A 57 -6.92 11.94 4.01
N GLY A 58 -6.27 12.56 5.00
CA GLY A 58 -4.91 12.23 5.39
C GLY A 58 -4.78 10.82 5.98
N GLN A 59 -5.75 10.39 6.78
CA GLN A 59 -5.78 9.01 7.32
C GLN A 59 -5.97 7.97 6.21
N VAL A 60 -6.88 8.23 5.28
CA VAL A 60 -7.06 7.33 4.12
C VAL A 60 -5.83 7.34 3.22
N GLU A 61 -5.15 8.49 3.03
CA GLU A 61 -3.88 8.52 2.30
C GLU A 61 -2.80 7.67 2.97
N LEU A 62 -2.70 7.69 4.30
CA LEU A 62 -1.78 6.80 5.03
C LEU A 62 -2.09 5.33 4.79
N VAL A 63 -3.37 4.95 4.76
CA VAL A 63 -3.81 3.58 4.42
C VAL A 63 -3.42 3.20 3.00
N ILE A 64 -3.61 4.10 2.03
CA ILE A 64 -3.19 3.87 0.64
C ILE A 64 -1.68 3.66 0.56
N ARG A 65 -0.90 4.51 1.24
CA ARG A 65 0.56 4.42 1.23
C ARG A 65 1.06 3.14 1.87
N GLU A 66 0.48 2.72 2.99
CA GLU A 66 0.83 1.47 3.65
C GLU A 66 0.50 0.25 2.78
N LEU A 67 -0.68 0.25 2.15
CA LEU A 67 -1.08 -0.79 1.21
C LEU A 67 -0.08 -0.89 0.04
N LEU A 68 0.28 0.23 -0.58
CA LEU A 68 1.24 0.27 -1.67
C LEU A 68 2.67 -0.04 -1.20
N HIS A 69 3.02 0.26 0.04
CA HIS A 69 4.31 -0.14 0.60
C HIS A 69 4.44 -1.65 0.69
N ARG A 70 3.38 -2.34 1.11
CA ARG A 70 3.37 -3.79 1.32
C ARG A 70 3.12 -4.59 0.04
N GLU A 71 2.17 -4.16 -0.77
CA GLU A 71 1.61 -4.94 -1.88
C GLU A 71 1.79 -4.24 -3.23
N GLY A 72 2.45 -3.08 -3.23
CA GLY A 72 2.54 -2.22 -4.39
C GLY A 72 3.41 -2.83 -5.48
N LYS A 73 3.04 -2.53 -6.71
CA LYS A 73 3.83 -2.79 -7.90
C LYS A 73 3.75 -1.58 -8.83
N VAL A 74 4.88 -1.22 -9.43
CA VAL A 74 4.92 -0.27 -10.53
C VAL A 74 4.55 -0.98 -11.83
N ALA A 75 3.64 -0.39 -12.60
CA ALA A 75 3.29 -0.85 -13.93
C ALA A 75 3.37 0.31 -14.93
N THR A 76 4.03 0.06 -16.06
CA THR A 76 4.11 1.00 -17.19
C THR A 76 2.99 0.80 -18.19
N GLU A 77 2.35 -0.37 -18.16
CA GLU A 77 1.21 -0.70 -18.99
C GLU A 77 -0.03 -0.88 -18.12
N ARG A 78 -1.18 -0.48 -18.68
CA ARG A 78 -2.47 -0.64 -18.02
C ARG A 78 -2.80 -2.14 -17.88
N PRO A 79 -3.04 -2.67 -16.67
CA PRO A 79 -3.46 -4.05 -16.50
C PRO A 79 -4.78 -4.36 -17.22
N PHE A 80 -4.88 -5.54 -17.84
CA PHE A 80 -6.03 -5.93 -18.68
C PHE A 80 -7.37 -5.92 -17.92
N TRP A 81 -7.34 -6.20 -16.61
CA TRP A 81 -8.51 -6.21 -15.75
C TRP A 81 -9.03 -4.80 -15.46
N SER A 82 -8.17 -3.78 -15.57
CA SER A 82 -8.55 -2.40 -15.28
C SER A 82 -9.32 -1.81 -16.46
N ARG A 83 -10.60 -1.50 -16.24
CA ARG A 83 -11.48 -0.90 -17.27
C ARG A 83 -11.28 0.61 -17.43
N SER A 84 -10.14 1.16 -17.01
CA SER A 84 -9.92 2.61 -17.08
C SER A 84 -9.53 3.06 -18.47
N SER A 85 -10.20 4.07 -19.02
CA SER A 85 -9.82 4.74 -20.27
C SER A 85 -8.80 5.86 -20.08
N ASN A 86 -8.35 6.12 -18.85
CA ASN A 86 -7.45 7.24 -18.58
C ASN A 86 -6.05 6.97 -19.16
N ILE A 87 -5.54 7.96 -19.89
CA ILE A 87 -4.14 8.03 -20.30
C ILE A 87 -3.32 8.34 -19.05
N ALA A 88 -2.29 7.54 -18.78
CA ALA A 88 -1.41 7.68 -17.65
C ALA A 88 0.04 7.56 -18.11
N ASP A 89 0.95 8.24 -17.40
CA ASP A 89 2.38 8.06 -17.60
C ASP A 89 2.87 6.79 -16.88
N LEU A 90 2.21 6.44 -15.76
CA LEU A 90 2.57 5.30 -14.93
C LEU A 90 1.35 4.84 -14.11
N TYR A 91 1.43 3.62 -13.60
CA TYR A 91 0.45 3.05 -12.69
C TYR A 91 1.12 2.51 -11.43
N LEU A 92 0.44 2.69 -10.31
CA LEU A 92 0.72 1.96 -9.07
C LEU A 92 -0.40 0.95 -8.86
N GLN A 93 -0.05 -0.32 -8.78
CA GLN A 93 -0.97 -1.42 -8.59
C GLN A 93 -0.84 -1.95 -7.16
N ALA A 94 -1.95 -2.21 -6.48
CA ALA A 94 -1.98 -2.93 -5.22
C ALA A 94 -2.73 -4.26 -5.41
N GLY A 95 -1.97 -5.36 -5.41
CA GLY A 95 -2.51 -6.68 -5.75
C GLY A 95 -3.11 -6.74 -7.15
N GLU A 96 -3.94 -7.73 -7.44
CA GLU A 96 -4.65 -7.82 -8.74
C GLU A 96 -6.01 -7.11 -8.76
N TRP A 97 -6.20 -6.13 -7.89
CA TRP A 97 -7.51 -5.56 -7.61
C TRP A 97 -7.59 -4.04 -7.77
N MET A 98 -6.57 -3.29 -7.30
CA MET A 98 -6.61 -1.82 -7.24
C MET A 98 -5.50 -1.19 -8.07
N LEU A 99 -5.85 -0.17 -8.86
CA LEU A 99 -4.94 0.57 -9.72
C LEU A 99 -5.04 2.07 -9.45
N PHE A 100 -3.91 2.69 -9.17
CA PHE A 100 -3.73 4.11 -8.99
C PHE A 100 -3.10 4.70 -10.26
N ILE A 101 -3.76 5.72 -10.80
CA ILE A 101 -3.42 6.30 -12.10
C ILE A 101 -2.55 7.52 -11.88
N LEU A 102 -1.30 7.45 -12.34
CA LEU A 102 -0.32 8.51 -12.15
C LEU A 102 -0.08 9.30 -13.43
N ILE A 103 -0.15 10.61 -13.29
CA ILE A 103 0.22 11.57 -14.33
C ILE A 103 1.44 12.33 -13.82
N ARG A 104 2.46 12.47 -14.66
CA ARG A 104 3.65 13.25 -14.34
C ARG A 104 3.28 14.73 -14.26
N ASP A 105 3.73 15.41 -13.20
CA ASP A 105 3.46 16.83 -13.07
C ASP A 105 4.23 17.61 -14.14
N ARG A 106 3.51 18.48 -14.87
CA ARG A 106 4.10 19.30 -15.94
C ARG A 106 5.22 20.23 -15.45
N TRP A 107 5.08 20.74 -14.22
CA TRP A 107 6.00 21.72 -13.63
C TRP A 107 7.11 21.10 -12.79
N LEU A 108 6.94 19.86 -12.34
CA LEU A 108 7.89 19.13 -11.49
C LEU A 108 8.03 17.71 -12.07
N PRO A 109 8.87 17.50 -13.09
CA PRO A 109 8.88 16.25 -13.87
C PRO A 109 9.30 15.01 -13.07
N TRP A 110 9.93 15.19 -11.91
CA TRP A 110 10.25 14.11 -10.96
C TRP A 110 9.07 13.71 -10.07
N ARG A 111 7.96 14.46 -10.11
CA ARG A 111 6.77 14.26 -9.28
C ARG A 111 5.63 13.68 -10.12
N TYR A 112 4.84 12.83 -9.47
CA TYR A 112 3.62 12.29 -10.04
C TYR A 112 2.41 12.70 -9.21
N THR A 113 1.30 12.98 -9.88
CA THR A 113 0.00 13.18 -9.27
C THR A 113 -0.86 11.96 -9.53
N CYS A 114 -1.30 11.30 -8.47
CA CYS A 114 -2.33 10.27 -8.54
C CYS A 114 -3.70 10.93 -8.69
N VAL A 115 -4.25 10.85 -9.91
CA VAL A 115 -5.48 11.55 -10.28
C VAL A 115 -6.73 10.74 -9.96
N THR A 116 -6.64 9.41 -9.94
CA THR A 116 -7.78 8.55 -9.57
C THR A 116 -7.31 7.15 -9.16
N ALA A 117 -8.24 6.39 -8.57
CA ALA A 117 -8.07 4.99 -8.24
C ALA A 117 -9.23 4.18 -8.84
N VAL A 118 -8.92 3.04 -9.44
CA VAL A 118 -9.90 2.13 -10.07
C VAL A 118 -9.70 0.71 -9.58
N ASN A 119 -10.78 -0.05 -9.56
CA ASN A 119 -10.78 -1.46 -9.18
C ASN A 119 -11.14 -2.37 -10.36
N GLY A 120 -10.81 -3.66 -10.22
CA GLY A 120 -11.29 -4.72 -11.08
C GLY A 120 -12.83 -4.81 -11.08
N PRO A 121 -13.47 -5.16 -12.22
CA PRO A 121 -14.92 -5.11 -12.39
C PRO A 121 -15.71 -6.15 -11.59
N GLN A 122 -15.05 -7.16 -11.04
CA GLN A 122 -15.68 -8.23 -10.25
C GLN A 122 -15.39 -8.11 -8.75
N GLU A 123 -14.64 -7.08 -8.34
CA GLU A 123 -14.01 -6.98 -7.03
C GLU A 123 -14.21 -5.57 -6.48
N ASN A 124 -15.33 -5.39 -5.77
CA ASN A 124 -15.81 -4.06 -5.45
C ASN A 124 -15.42 -3.57 -4.06
N THR A 125 -14.65 -4.36 -3.30
CA THR A 125 -14.27 -4.04 -1.90
C THR A 125 -12.96 -4.72 -1.51
N TRP A 126 -12.28 -4.17 -0.50
CA TRP A 126 -11.05 -4.72 0.08
C TRP A 126 -11.26 -6.13 0.63
N GLU A 127 -12.38 -6.34 1.33
CA GLU A 127 -12.74 -7.63 1.90
C GLU A 127 -12.86 -8.73 0.83
N ASN A 128 -13.46 -8.41 -0.32
CA ASN A 128 -13.57 -9.37 -1.42
C ASN A 128 -12.19 -9.69 -2.03
N ALA A 129 -11.31 -8.70 -2.14
CA ALA A 129 -9.96 -8.90 -2.63
C ALA A 129 -9.13 -9.80 -1.70
N LEU A 130 -9.27 -9.65 -0.38
CA LEU A 130 -8.67 -10.55 0.61
C LEU A 130 -9.21 -11.97 0.49
N ARG A 131 -10.54 -12.13 0.44
CA ARG A 131 -11.19 -13.45 0.37
C ARG A 131 -10.75 -14.24 -0.87
N ARG A 132 -10.42 -13.55 -1.97
CA ARG A 132 -9.93 -14.14 -3.21
C ARG A 132 -8.41 -14.28 -3.29
N GLY A 133 -7.67 -13.73 -2.32
CA GLY A 133 -6.21 -13.80 -2.27
C GLY A 133 -5.49 -12.84 -3.24
N TYR A 134 -6.16 -11.78 -3.71
CA TYR A 134 -5.50 -10.78 -4.58
C TYR A 134 -4.61 -9.81 -3.83
N ILE A 135 -4.82 -9.69 -2.52
CA ILE A 135 -4.00 -8.94 -1.57
C ILE A 135 -3.92 -9.76 -0.29
N HIS A 136 -2.86 -9.56 0.48
CA HIS A 136 -2.68 -10.21 1.78
C HIS A 136 -2.82 -9.25 2.95
N THR A 137 -2.65 -7.95 2.69
CA THR A 137 -2.76 -6.89 3.70
C THR A 137 -4.22 -6.64 4.10
N PRO A 138 -4.63 -6.93 5.36
CA PRO A 138 -5.97 -6.60 5.84
C PRO A 138 -6.19 -5.09 5.91
N PRO A 139 -7.43 -4.58 5.88
CA PRO A 139 -7.71 -3.16 6.11
C PRO A 139 -7.33 -2.84 7.56
N GLY A 140 -6.14 -2.30 7.74
CA GLY A 140 -5.59 -1.93 9.04
C GLY A 140 -4.73 -0.69 8.88
N ALA A 141 -5.32 0.47 9.13
CA ALA A 141 -4.54 1.65 9.47
C ALA A 141 -3.99 1.46 10.89
N PRO A 142 -2.80 1.96 11.23
CA PRO A 142 -2.57 2.35 12.62
C PRO A 142 -3.66 3.38 13.01
N GLY A 143 -4.54 3.03 13.96
CA GLY A 143 -5.46 3.98 14.60
C GLY A 143 -6.95 3.98 14.18
N LEU A 144 -7.50 2.90 13.64
CA LEU A 144 -8.95 2.76 13.35
C LEU A 144 -9.74 1.96 14.41
N ASN A 145 -9.22 1.83 15.64
CA ASN A 145 -9.96 1.29 16.80
C ASN A 145 -10.23 2.39 17.82
#